data_AF-A0A4Q0Z261-F1
#
_entry.id   AF-A0A4Q0Z261-F1
#
_cell.length_a   1.000
_cell.length_b   1.000
_cell.length_c   1.000
_cell.angle_alpha   90.00
_cell.angle_beta   90.00
_cell.angle_gamma   90.00
#
_symmetry.space_group_name_H-M   'P 1'
#
loop_
_entity.id
_entity.type
_entity.pdbx_description
1 polymer ?
#
loop_
_entity_poly.entity_id
_entity_poly.type
_entity_poly.pdbx_seq_one_letter_code
_entity_poly.pdbx_strand_id
1 'polypeptide(L)'
;MARLTSIEKENKIKFLKEAIVKLKENSYSLKKNVLSRKTATILANELVKTTDINFSNDISVQTLKNPKTSEFKEIKKEIDDFKIDFKKHKNFTDQKLYDKIKILEAELESVLSKLIYFANLEINLNNELVKKDEKISSLEEQIENLEDRIKRNNYEI
;
A
#
# COMPACT_ATOMS: atom_id res chain seq x y z
N MET A 1 17.51 -40.10 -31.74
CA MET A 1 17.18 -39.17 -30.63
C MET A 1 17.70 -39.77 -29.34
N ALA A 2 18.68 -39.14 -28.69
CA ALA A 2 19.20 -39.61 -27.40
C ALA A 2 18.07 -39.57 -26.35
N ARG A 3 17.87 -40.68 -25.63
CA ARG A 3 16.94 -40.72 -24.50
C ARG A 3 17.52 -39.89 -23.37
N LEU A 4 16.70 -39.00 -22.81
CA LEU A 4 17.04 -38.19 -21.65
C LEU A 4 17.29 -39.13 -20.46
N THR A 5 18.45 -39.04 -19.81
CA THR A 5 18.74 -39.88 -18.64
C THR A 5 17.87 -39.45 -17.46
N SER A 6 17.61 -40.36 -16.51
CA SER A 6 16.79 -40.04 -15.33
C SER A 6 17.37 -38.86 -14.54
N ILE A 7 18.70 -38.83 -14.40
CA ILE A 7 19.45 -37.78 -13.69
C ILE A 7 19.33 -36.43 -14.41
N GLU A 8 19.49 -36.42 -15.74
CA GLU A 8 19.35 -35.18 -16.51
C GLU A 8 17.91 -34.65 -16.43
N LYS A 9 16.90 -35.53 -16.42
CA LYS A 9 15.50 -35.15 -16.26
C LYS A 9 15.25 -34.50 -14.90
N GLU A 10 15.75 -35.12 -13.84
CA GLU A 10 15.60 -34.63 -12.47
C GLU A 10 16.26 -33.26 -12.27
N ASN A 11 17.49 -33.09 -12.77
CA ASN A 11 18.17 -31.80 -12.74
C ASN A 11 17.40 -30.73 -13.54
N LYS A 12 16.90 -31.06 -14.74
CA LYS A 12 16.08 -30.11 -15.51
C LYS A 12 14.83 -29.67 -14.77
N ILE A 13 14.16 -30.58 -14.06
CA ILE A 13 13.01 -30.27 -13.21
C ILE A 13 13.42 -29.35 -12.05
N LYS A 14 14.55 -29.65 -11.39
CA LYS A 14 15.07 -28.86 -10.28
C LYS A 14 15.31 -27.40 -10.68
N PHE A 15 16.06 -27.16 -11.77
CA PHE A 15 16.35 -25.81 -12.23
C PHE A 15 15.10 -25.06 -12.73
N LEU A 16 14.13 -25.77 -13.33
CA LEU A 16 12.85 -25.17 -13.68
C LEU A 16 12.06 -24.71 -12.45
N LYS A 17 12.02 -25.53 -11.39
CA LYS A 17 11.35 -25.16 -10.14
C LYS A 17 12.01 -23.92 -9.52
N GLU A 18 13.34 -23.88 -9.48
CA GLU A 18 14.07 -22.72 -8.97
C GLU A 18 13.80 -21.45 -9.79
N ALA A 19 13.85 -21.56 -11.13
CA ALA A 19 13.52 -20.45 -12.01
C ALA A 19 12.08 -19.94 -11.80
N ILE A 20 11.13 -20.85 -11.58
CA ILE A 20 9.73 -20.48 -11.31
C ILE A 20 9.62 -19.69 -10.00
N VAL A 21 10.27 -20.13 -8.93
CA VAL A 21 10.27 -19.42 -7.64
C VAL A 21 10.78 -17.99 -7.81
N LYS A 22 11.97 -17.81 -8.41
CA LYS A 22 12.56 -16.48 -8.66
C LYS A 22 11.66 -15.60 -9.53
N LEU A 23 11.03 -16.16 -10.56
CA LEU A 23 10.13 -15.41 -11.44
C LEU A 23 8.80 -15.03 -10.78
N LYS A 24 8.28 -15.87 -9.85
CA LYS A 24 7.11 -15.53 -9.04
C LYS A 24 7.39 -14.33 -8.14
N GLU A 25 8.51 -14.38 -7.42
CA GLU A 25 8.97 -13.28 -6.55
C GLU A 25 9.11 -11.98 -7.34
N ASN A 26 9.83 -12.03 -8.47
CA ASN A 26 10.00 -10.87 -9.36
C ASN A 26 8.67 -10.34 -9.91
N SER A 27 7.71 -11.23 -10.19
CA SER A 27 6.41 -10.82 -10.73
C SER A 27 5.63 -9.97 -9.72
N TYR A 28 5.67 -10.33 -8.44
CA TYR A 28 5.02 -9.57 -7.38
C TYR A 28 5.75 -8.24 -7.14
N SER A 29 7.08 -8.25 -7.02
CA SER A 29 7.89 -7.05 -6.80
C SER A 29 7.71 -6.01 -7.91
N LEU A 30 7.66 -6.44 -9.18
CA LEU A 30 7.49 -5.56 -10.33
C LEU A 30 6.03 -5.22 -10.66
N LYS A 31 5.07 -5.76 -9.89
CA LYS A 31 3.62 -5.68 -10.19
C LYS A 31 3.28 -6.05 -11.66
N LYS A 32 4.08 -6.92 -12.27
CA LYS A 32 3.96 -7.36 -13.66
C LYS A 32 4.23 -8.85 -13.73
N ASN A 33 3.33 -9.61 -14.35
CA ASN A 33 3.57 -11.03 -14.56
C ASN A 33 4.75 -11.23 -15.53
N VAL A 34 5.88 -11.70 -14.99
CA VAL A 34 7.07 -12.09 -15.75
C VAL A 34 7.23 -13.61 -15.87
N LEU A 35 6.43 -14.38 -15.12
CA LEU A 35 6.42 -15.84 -15.21
C LEU A 35 5.69 -16.31 -16.47
N SER A 36 6.45 -16.91 -17.38
CA SER A 36 5.95 -17.56 -18.59
C SER A 36 6.78 -18.81 -18.85
N ARG A 37 6.26 -19.73 -19.67
CA ARG A 37 7.04 -20.90 -20.11
C ARG A 37 8.38 -20.52 -20.73
N LYS A 38 8.42 -19.43 -21.51
CA LYS A 38 9.64 -18.95 -22.19
C LYS A 38 10.65 -18.41 -21.19
N THR A 39 10.23 -17.53 -20.30
CA THR A 39 11.10 -16.93 -19.29
C THR A 39 11.58 -17.97 -18.26
N ALA A 40 10.73 -18.93 -17.89
CA ALA A 40 11.12 -20.05 -17.03
C ALA A 40 12.22 -20.91 -17.65
N THR A 41 12.12 -21.25 -18.94
CA THR A 41 13.19 -22.03 -19.61
C THR A 41 14.46 -21.24 -19.79
N ILE A 42 14.39 -19.94 -20.11
CA ILE A 42 15.57 -19.09 -20.27
C ILE A 42 16.32 -19.03 -18.95
N LEU A 43 15.63 -18.66 -17.87
CA LEU A 43 16.25 -18.53 -16.55
C LEU A 43 16.77 -19.88 -16.04
N ALA A 44 16.04 -20.98 -16.26
CA ALA A 44 16.53 -22.31 -15.87
C ALA A 44 17.83 -22.68 -16.57
N ASN A 45 17.95 -22.42 -17.88
CA ASN A 45 19.19 -22.68 -18.61
C ASN A 45 20.32 -21.73 -18.19
N GLU A 46 20.01 -20.47 -17.83
CA GLU A 46 20.99 -19.54 -17.25
C GLU A 46 21.51 -20.02 -15.89
N LEU A 47 20.64 -20.52 -15.02
CA LEU A 47 21.02 -21.08 -13.72
C LEU A 47 21.94 -22.29 -13.87
N VAL A 48 21.66 -23.16 -14.85
CA VAL A 48 22.51 -24.32 -15.15
C VAL A 48 23.93 -23.87 -15.49
N LYS A 49 24.10 -22.80 -16.29
CA LYS A 49 25.42 -22.24 -16.66
C LYS A 49 26.23 -21.72 -15.47
N THR A 50 25.59 -21.51 -14.32
CA THR A 50 26.28 -21.11 -13.08
C THR A 50 26.73 -22.30 -12.23
N THR A 51 26.52 -23.52 -12.72
CA THR A 51 26.85 -24.78 -12.04
C THR A 51 27.72 -25.67 -12.93
N ASP A 52 28.38 -26.67 -12.34
CA ASP A 52 29.18 -27.67 -13.08
C ASP A 52 28.33 -28.73 -13.82
N ILE A 53 27.01 -28.54 -13.88
CA ILE A 53 26.08 -29.48 -14.52
C ILE A 53 25.93 -29.10 -16.00
N ASN A 54 26.27 -30.04 -16.89
CA ASN A 54 26.05 -29.87 -18.33
C ASN A 54 24.95 -30.80 -18.83
N PHE A 55 23.94 -30.22 -19.47
CA PHE A 55 22.89 -30.98 -20.13
C PHE A 55 23.28 -31.37 -21.54
N SER A 56 22.78 -32.51 -22.01
CA SER A 56 22.96 -32.92 -23.40
C SER A 56 22.33 -31.93 -24.37
N ASN A 57 21.24 -31.28 -23.94
CA ASN A 57 20.57 -30.20 -24.64
C ASN A 57 19.92 -29.26 -23.63
N ASP A 58 19.84 -27.98 -23.98
CA ASP A 58 19.10 -26.98 -23.22
C ASP A 58 17.63 -27.38 -23.01
N ILE A 59 17.04 -26.85 -21.94
CA ILE A 59 15.61 -26.99 -21.68
C ILE A 59 14.86 -26.16 -22.72
N SER A 60 14.21 -26.85 -23.67
CA SER A 60 13.38 -26.20 -24.68
C SER A 60 12.02 -25.75 -24.11
N VAL A 61 11.55 -24.58 -24.57
CA VAL A 61 10.18 -24.10 -24.32
C VAL A 61 9.12 -25.13 -24.71
N GLN A 62 9.38 -25.94 -25.75
CA GLN A 62 8.43 -26.94 -26.21
C GLN A 62 8.18 -28.05 -25.18
N THR A 63 9.16 -28.34 -24.33
CA THR A 63 9.03 -29.30 -23.22
C THR A 63 7.93 -28.87 -22.24
N LEU A 64 7.73 -27.56 -22.05
CA LEU A 64 6.68 -27.01 -21.19
C LEU A 64 5.38 -26.71 -21.94
N LYS A 65 5.42 -26.52 -23.27
CA LYS A 65 4.20 -26.38 -24.08
C LYS A 65 3.48 -27.72 -24.21
N ASN A 66 4.22 -28.77 -24.56
CA ASN A 66 3.74 -30.12 -24.82
C ASN A 66 4.49 -31.15 -23.95
N PRO A 67 4.28 -31.14 -22.62
CA PRO A 67 4.98 -32.00 -21.69
C PRO A 67 4.57 -33.47 -21.86
N LYS A 68 5.57 -34.34 -22.00
CA LYS A 68 5.37 -35.78 -22.16
C LYS A 68 5.28 -36.53 -20.82
N THR A 69 5.94 -36.04 -19.77
CA THR A 69 5.97 -36.69 -18.45
C THR A 69 5.10 -35.93 -17.44
N SER A 70 4.71 -36.60 -16.34
CA SER A 70 3.87 -36.03 -15.28
C SER A 70 4.52 -34.79 -14.64
N GLU A 71 5.81 -34.84 -14.38
CA GLU A 71 6.51 -33.76 -13.68
C GLU A 71 6.54 -32.47 -14.52
N PHE A 72 6.75 -32.58 -15.84
CA PHE A 72 6.65 -31.41 -16.72
C PHE A 72 5.19 -30.94 -16.91
N LYS A 73 4.19 -31.82 -16.76
CA LYS A 73 2.77 -31.42 -16.73
C LYS A 73 2.44 -30.62 -15.48
N GLU A 74 2.97 -31.02 -14.32
CA GLU A 74 2.83 -30.28 -13.06
C GLU A 74 3.46 -28.89 -13.17
N ILE A 75 4.69 -28.79 -13.67
CA ILE A 75 5.36 -27.50 -13.91
C ILE A 75 4.52 -26.61 -14.85
N LYS A 76 4.00 -27.19 -15.95
CA LYS A 76 3.13 -26.46 -16.88
C LYS A 76 1.90 -25.91 -16.15
N LYS A 77 1.25 -26.74 -15.33
CA LYS A 77 0.07 -26.37 -14.55
C LYS A 77 0.40 -25.26 -13.56
N GLU A 78 1.50 -25.37 -12.83
CA GLU A 78 1.94 -24.36 -11.87
C GLU A 78 2.12 -22.97 -12.52
N ILE A 79 2.70 -22.91 -13.73
CA ILE A 79 2.85 -21.66 -14.48
C ILE A 79 1.49 -21.09 -14.89
N ASP A 80 0.56 -21.93 -15.33
CA ASP A 80 -0.77 -21.50 -15.76
C ASP A 80 -1.62 -21.03 -14.56
N ASP A 81 -1.59 -21.77 -13.45
CA ASP A 81 -2.29 -21.44 -12.20
C ASP A 81 -1.81 -20.09 -11.66
N PHE A 82 -0.48 -19.87 -11.60
CA PHE A 82 0.08 -18.59 -11.19
C PHE A 82 -0.40 -17.43 -12.08
N LYS A 83 -0.51 -17.63 -13.40
CA LYS A 83 -0.99 -16.58 -14.31
C LYS A 83 -2.44 -16.19 -14.02
N ILE A 84 -3.27 -17.15 -13.62
CA ILE A 84 -4.67 -16.91 -13.23
C ILE A 84 -4.70 -16.16 -11.90
N ASP A 85 -3.96 -16.62 -10.91
CA ASP A 85 -3.93 -16.03 -9.56
C ASP A 85 -3.35 -14.62 -9.58
N PHE A 86 -2.28 -14.38 -10.32
CA PHE A 86 -1.68 -13.06 -10.47
C PHE A 86 -2.67 -12.04 -11.07
N LYS A 87 -3.49 -12.47 -12.04
CA LYS A 87 -4.54 -11.61 -12.61
C LYS A 87 -5.62 -11.27 -11.58
N LYS A 88 -6.04 -12.24 -10.78
CA LYS A 88 -7.03 -12.02 -9.70
C LYS A 88 -6.49 -11.04 -8.66
N HIS A 89 -5.25 -11.25 -8.19
CA HIS A 89 -4.62 -10.38 -7.22
C HIS A 89 -4.41 -8.96 -7.75
N LYS A 90 -3.95 -8.79 -9.00
CA LYS A 90 -3.79 -7.46 -9.59
C LYS A 90 -5.10 -6.67 -9.58
N ASN A 91 -6.19 -7.28 -10.05
CA ASN A 91 -7.46 -6.56 -10.19
C ASN A 91 -8.18 -6.35 -8.85
N PHE A 92 -8.08 -7.30 -7.91
CA PHE A 92 -8.84 -7.26 -6.66
C PHE A 92 -8.18 -6.39 -5.59
N THR A 93 -6.85 -6.43 -5.49
CA THR A 93 -6.13 -5.71 -4.43
C THR A 93 -6.07 -4.21 -4.74
N ASP A 94 -5.83 -3.84 -6.00
CA ASP A 94 -5.72 -2.45 -6.42
C ASP A 94 -7.08 -1.71 -6.27
N GLN A 95 -8.20 -2.35 -6.61
CA GLN A 95 -9.52 -1.73 -6.49
C GLN A 95 -9.95 -1.55 -5.03
N LYS A 96 -9.80 -2.58 -4.18
CA LYS A 96 -10.16 -2.47 -2.75
C LYS A 96 -9.30 -1.44 -2.01
N LEU A 97 -8.02 -1.36 -2.34
CA LEU A 97 -7.13 -0.34 -1.79
C LEU A 97 -7.57 1.05 -2.23
N TYR A 98 -7.88 1.23 -3.51
CA TYR A 98 -8.38 2.50 -4.03
C TYR A 98 -9.68 2.92 -3.34
N ASP A 99 -10.67 2.03 -3.23
CA ASP A 99 -11.94 2.32 -2.58
C ASP A 99 -11.74 2.67 -1.10
N LYS A 100 -10.83 1.97 -0.41
CA LYS A 100 -10.51 2.26 1.00
C LYS A 100 -9.78 3.58 1.18
N ILE A 101 -8.85 3.92 0.28
CA ILE A 101 -8.18 5.23 0.27
C ILE A 101 -9.22 6.34 0.10
N LYS A 102 -10.15 6.19 -0.85
CA LYS A 102 -11.20 7.18 -1.08
C LYS A 102 -12.12 7.40 0.13
N ILE A 103 -12.44 6.33 0.87
CA ILE A 103 -13.20 6.44 2.13
C ILE A 103 -12.39 7.21 3.17
N LEU A 104 -11.11 6.88 3.34
CA LEU A 104 -10.23 7.57 4.29
C LEU A 104 -10.04 9.06 3.94
N GLU A 105 -9.94 9.39 2.65
CA GLU A 105 -9.88 10.77 2.18
C GLU A 105 -11.15 11.55 2.55
N ALA A 106 -12.33 10.97 2.33
CA ALA A 106 -13.60 11.59 2.70
C ALA A 106 -13.75 11.76 4.23
N GLU A 107 -13.31 10.76 5.01
CA GLU A 107 -13.29 10.86 6.47
C GLU A 107 -12.35 11.97 6.95
N LEU A 108 -11.16 12.09 6.33
CA LEU A 108 -10.19 13.13 6.64
C LEU A 108 -10.74 14.54 6.32
N GLU A 109 -11.35 14.73 5.16
CA GLU A 109 -11.99 16.01 4.78
C GLU A 109 -13.08 16.41 5.77
N SER A 110 -13.91 15.45 6.21
CA SER A 110 -14.93 15.66 7.24
C SER A 110 -14.32 16.08 8.59
N VAL A 111 -13.24 15.44 9.02
CA VAL A 111 -12.54 15.79 10.26
C VAL A 111 -11.90 17.18 10.17
N LEU A 112 -11.24 17.49 9.05
CA LEU A 112 -10.65 18.81 8.81
C LEU A 112 -11.71 19.92 8.83
N SER A 113 -12.87 19.67 8.21
CA SER A 113 -13.99 20.62 8.22
C SER A 113 -14.49 20.90 9.64
N LYS A 114 -14.57 19.86 10.49
CA LYS A 114 -14.94 20.01 11.91
C LYS A 114 -13.89 20.76 12.70
N LEU A 115 -12.60 20.50 12.47
CA LEU A 115 -11.51 21.23 13.12
C LEU A 115 -11.56 22.73 12.80
N ILE A 116 -11.78 23.08 11.53
CA ILE A 116 -11.94 24.48 11.11
C ILE A 116 -13.16 25.11 11.81
N TYR A 117 -14.28 24.39 11.88
CA TYR A 117 -15.47 24.86 12.60
C TYR A 117 -15.17 25.15 14.08
N PHE A 118 -14.52 24.23 14.79
CA PHE A 118 -14.18 24.42 16.20
C PHE A 118 -13.16 25.54 16.41
N ALA A 119 -12.16 25.68 15.55
CA ALA A 119 -11.20 26.78 15.62
C ALA A 119 -11.89 28.14 15.44
N ASN A 120 -12.83 28.25 14.49
CA ASN A 120 -13.61 29.48 14.30
C ASN A 120 -14.51 29.77 15.50
N LEU A 121 -15.11 28.73 16.09
CA LEU A 121 -15.93 28.87 17.30
C LEU A 121 -15.11 29.38 18.49
N GLU A 122 -13.90 28.84 18.67
CA GLU A 122 -12.97 29.28 19.72
C GLU A 122 -12.57 30.75 19.55
N ILE A 123 -12.22 31.16 18.33
CA ILE A 123 -11.91 32.56 18.02
C ILE A 123 -13.11 33.47 18.36
N ASN A 124 -14.32 33.08 17.98
CA ASN A 124 -15.52 33.86 18.27
C ASN A 124 -15.79 33.97 19.77
N LEU A 125 -15.67 32.88 20.52
CA LEU A 125 -15.85 32.88 21.98
C LEU A 125 -14.80 33.73 22.68
N ASN A 126 -13.53 33.67 22.25
CA ASN A 126 -12.48 34.54 22.77
C ASN A 126 -12.77 36.02 22.50
N ASN A 127 -13.24 36.36 21.30
CA ASN A 127 -13.64 37.73 20.98
C ASN A 127 -14.83 38.21 21.82
N GLU A 128 -15.80 37.34 22.12
CA GLU A 128 -16.90 37.66 23.02
C GLU A 128 -16.44 37.86 24.47
N LEU A 129 -15.51 37.04 24.94
CA LEU A 129 -14.91 37.18 26.27
C LEU A 129 -14.20 38.53 26.41
N VAL A 130 -13.36 38.90 25.44
CA VAL A 130 -12.66 40.19 25.44
C VAL A 130 -13.65 41.36 25.52
N LYS A 131 -14.74 41.34 24.74
CA LYS A 131 -15.77 42.38 24.81
C LYS A 131 -16.48 42.44 26.16
N LYS A 132 -16.67 41.29 26.81
CA LYS A 132 -17.25 41.23 28.16
C LYS A 132 -16.30 41.78 29.19
N ASP A 133 -15.01 41.47 29.10
CA ASP A 133 -13.97 41.99 29.99
C ASP A 133 -13.86 43.52 29.87
N GLU A 134 -13.81 44.05 28.64
CA GLU A 134 -13.85 45.51 28.39
C GLU A 134 -15.09 46.17 29.02
N LYS A 135 -16.24 45.51 28.91
CA LYS A 135 -17.49 46.03 29.49
C LYS A 135 -17.44 46.01 31.03
N ILE A 136 -16.87 44.97 31.63
CA ILE A 136 -16.69 44.87 33.08
C ILE A 136 -15.78 46.00 33.56
N SER A 137 -14.61 46.20 32.95
CA SER A 137 -13.69 47.27 33.35
C SER A 137 -14.34 48.65 33.24
N SER A 138 -15.11 48.91 32.19
CA SER A 138 -15.86 50.18 32.05
C SER A 138 -16.92 50.37 33.15
N LEU A 139 -17.58 49.29 33.58
CA LEU A 139 -18.57 49.35 34.67
C LEU A 139 -17.88 49.54 36.02
N GLU A 140 -16.75 48.90 36.26
CA GLU A 140 -15.94 49.07 37.48
C GLU A 140 -15.48 50.52 37.63
N GLU A 141 -14.97 51.13 36.55
CA GLU A 141 -14.58 52.55 36.54
C GLU A 141 -15.78 53.47 36.81
N GLN A 142 -16.96 53.16 36.27
CA GLN A 142 -18.19 53.93 36.57
C GLN A 142 -18.61 53.81 38.03
N ILE A 143 -18.51 52.61 38.62
CA ILE A 143 -18.81 52.37 40.03
C ILE A 143 -17.85 53.18 40.90
N GLU A 144 -16.54 53.09 40.66
CA GLU A 144 -15.52 53.83 41.41
C GLU A 144 -15.78 55.35 41.36
N ASN A 145 -16.04 55.89 40.17
CA ASN A 145 -16.38 57.30 39.99
C ASN A 145 -17.66 57.71 40.75
N LEU A 146 -18.67 56.85 40.80
CA LEU A 146 -19.91 57.11 41.54
C LEU A 146 -19.67 57.07 43.05
N GLU A 147 -18.92 56.10 43.55
CA GLU A 147 -18.55 56.00 44.96
C GLU A 147 -17.76 57.23 45.43
N ASP A 148 -16.82 57.71 44.61
CA ASP A 148 -16.07 58.92 44.89
C ASP A 148 -16.94 60.17 44.91
N ARG A 149 -17.91 60.29 44.00
CA ARG A 149 -18.89 61.39 44.02
C ARG A 149 -19.77 61.36 45.27
N ILE A 150 -20.23 60.18 45.68
CA ILE A 150 -21.02 60.01 46.91
C ILE A 150 -20.19 60.42 48.13
N LYS A 151 -18.93 59.97 48.23
CA LYS A 151 -18.03 60.38 49.30
C LYS A 151 -17.88 61.90 49.36
N ARG A 152 -17.57 62.55 48.23
CA ARG A 152 -17.41 64.02 48.17
C ARG A 152 -18.67 64.75 48.63
N ASN A 153 -19.84 64.36 48.14
CA ASN A 153 -21.11 64.99 48.54
C ASN A 153 -21.43 64.81 50.03
N ASN A 154 -21.01 63.70 50.65
CA ASN A 154 -21.22 63.46 52.08
C ASN A 154 -20.26 64.26 52.99
N TYR A 155 -19.17 64.80 52.46
CA TYR A 155 -18.25 65.69 53.19
C TYR A 155 -18.60 67.19 53.06
N GLU A 156 -19.57 67.55 52.20
CA GLU A 156 -20.01 68.93 51.95
C GLU A 156 -21.30 69.31 52.72
N ILE A 157 -21.76 68.48 53.67
CA ILE A 157 -22.89 68.71 54.59
C ILE A 157 -22.38 68.83 56.02
#